data_AF-A0A3P2RAG0-F1
#
_entry.id   AF-A0A3P2RAG0-F1
#
_cell.length_a   1.000
_cell.length_b   1.000
_cell.length_c   1.000
_cell.angle_alpha   90.00
_cell.angle_beta   90.00
_cell.angle_gamma   90.00
#
_symmetry.space_group_name_H-M   'P 1'
#
loop_
_entity.id
_entity.type
_entity.pdbx_description
1 polymer ?
#
loop_
_entity_poly.entity_id
_entity_poly.type
_entity_poly.pdbx_seq_one_letter_code
_entity_poly.pdbx_strand_id
1 'polypeptide(L)' 'MVKRDEVTSRKVLELLDMPMQTMVYWHYNVAVGWYVSISGRTYRVILDDAFSIDHIEEMQILSGEIR' A
#
# COMPACT_ATOMS: atom_id res chain seq x y z
N MET A 1 3.70 7.56 20.83
CA MET A 1 4.13 7.96 19.47
C MET A 1 3.56 6.96 18.47
N VAL A 2 2.23 6.83 18.46
CA VAL A 2 1.45 5.84 17.69
C VAL A 2 0.31 6.64 17.06
N LYS A 3 0.52 7.31 15.91
CA LYS A 3 -0.57 8.07 15.24
C LYS A 3 -0.43 8.21 13.73
N ARG A 4 0.78 8.32 13.15
CA ARG A 4 0.92 8.56 11.70
C ARG A 4 0.72 7.31 10.85
N ASP A 5 1.28 6.17 11.27
CA ASP A 5 1.20 4.93 10.49
C ASP A 5 -0.22 4.36 10.47
N GLU A 6 -0.96 4.50 11.59
CA GLU A 6 -2.38 4.13 11.67
C GLU A 6 -3.26 5.02 10.78
N VAL A 7 -3.03 6.33 10.76
CA VAL A 7 -3.79 7.27 9.90
C VAL A 7 -3.55 6.96 8.42
N THR A 8 -2.29 6.70 8.05
CA THR A 8 -1.92 6.39 6.66
C THR A 8 -2.52 5.04 6.23
N SER A 9 -2.50 4.04 7.11
CA SER A 9 -3.12 2.73 6.84
C SER A 9 -4.64 2.82 6.71
N ARG A 10 -5.31 3.64 7.53
CA ARG A 10 -6.76 3.88 7.38
C ARG A 10 -7.10 4.52 6.03
N LYS A 11 -6.34 5.54 5.62
CA LYS A 11 -6.55 6.18 4.31
C LYS A 11 -6.39 5.18 3.15
N VAL A 12 -5.42 4.24 3.24
CA VAL A 12 -5.28 3.14 2.28
C VAL A 12 -6.55 2.29 2.23
N LEU A 13 -7.06 1.86 3.39
CA LEU A 13 -8.26 1.03 3.45
C LEU A 13 -9.51 1.76 2.95
N GLU A 14 -9.64 3.06 3.22
CA GLU A 14 -10.72 3.91 2.73
C GLU A 14 -10.70 4.01 1.19
N LEU A 15 -9.53 4.28 0.60
CA LEU A 15 -9.37 4.39 -0.85
C LEU A 15 -9.60 3.07 -1.59
N LEU A 16 -9.37 1.94 -0.92
CA LEU A 16 -9.61 0.60 -1.47
C LEU A 16 -10.99 0.02 -1.13
N ASP A 17 -11.85 0.80 -0.46
CA ASP A 17 -13.16 0.34 0.03
C ASP A 17 -13.09 -0.98 0.84
N MET A 18 -12.09 -1.07 1.73
CA MET A 18 -11.83 -2.25 2.56
C MET A 18 -12.27 -2.06 4.02
N PRO A 19 -12.63 -3.14 4.74
CA PRO A 19 -12.95 -3.05 6.16
C PRO A 19 -11.82 -2.44 6.99
N MET A 20 -12.12 -1.52 7.91
CA MET A 20 -11.12 -0.83 8.75
C MET A 20 -10.31 -1.75 9.68
N GLN A 21 -10.81 -2.95 9.94
CA GLN A 21 -10.13 -4.00 10.73
C GLN A 21 -9.14 -4.83 9.89
N THR A 22 -9.04 -4.55 8.59
CA THR A 22 -8.13 -5.23 7.68
C THR A 22 -6.68 -4.88 8.01
N MET A 23 -5.84 -5.90 8.10
CA MET A 23 -4.42 -5.71 8.39
C MET A 23 -3.68 -5.23 7.14
N VAL A 24 -2.89 -4.15 7.29
CA VAL A 24 -2.12 -3.52 6.22
C VAL A 24 -0.64 -3.72 6.49
N TYR A 25 0.07 -4.36 5.57
CA TYR A 25 1.52 -4.56 5.66
C TYR A 25 2.25 -3.59 4.73
N TRP A 26 2.98 -2.63 5.29
CA TRP A 26 3.74 -1.65 4.52
C TRP A 26 5.13 -2.16 4.15
N HIS A 27 5.55 -1.86 2.93
CA HIS A 27 6.84 -2.22 2.37
C HIS A 27 7.40 -1.08 1.52
N TYR A 28 8.73 -1.08 1.36
CA TYR A 28 9.43 -0.19 0.45
C TYR A 28 10.39 -0.99 -0.44
N ASN A 29 10.36 -0.72 -1.74
CA ASN A 29 11.30 -1.28 -2.72
C ASN A 29 11.85 -0.15 -3.59
N VAL A 30 13.14 -0.17 -3.92
CA VAL A 30 13.78 0.92 -4.68
C VAL A 30 13.20 1.10 -6.09
N ALA A 31 12.77 0.02 -6.74
CA ALA A 31 12.21 0.08 -8.10
C ALA A 31 10.74 0.53 -8.13
N VAL A 32 9.99 0.27 -7.05
CA VAL A 32 8.53 0.46 -7.01
C VAL A 32 8.11 1.61 -6.10
N GLY A 33 8.89 1.91 -5.07
CA GLY A 33 8.54 2.84 -4.00
C GLY A 33 7.76 2.15 -2.87
N TRP A 34 6.87 2.90 -2.23
CA TRP A 34 5.99 2.39 -1.18
C TRP A 34 4.87 1.52 -1.76
N TYR A 35 4.63 0.39 -1.11
CA TYR A 35 3.52 -0.49 -1.45
C TYR A 35 3.02 -1.20 -0.20
N VAL A 36 1.78 -1.69 -0.27
CA VAL A 36 1.15 -2.44 0.79
C VAL A 36 0.72 -3.82 0.31
N SER A 37 0.80 -4.81 1.22
CA SER A 37 0.22 -6.13 1.01
C SER A 37 -1.02 -6.26 1.88
N ILE A 38 -2.16 -6.59 1.27
CA ILE A 38 -3.45 -6.74 1.95
C ILE A 38 -4.16 -7.97 1.39
N SER A 39 -4.47 -8.96 2.24
CA SER A 39 -5.21 -10.17 1.87
C SER A 39 -4.64 -10.90 0.64
N GLY A 40 -3.31 -10.98 0.53
CA GLY A 40 -2.61 -11.64 -0.58
C GLY A 40 -2.54 -10.83 -1.88
N ARG A 41 -3.04 -9.59 -1.89
CA ARG A 41 -2.90 -8.64 -2.99
C ARG A 41 -1.88 -7.56 -2.65
N THR A 42 -1.22 -7.03 -3.66
CA THR A 42 -0.22 -5.98 -3.52
C THR A 42 -0.70 -4.72 -4.20
N TYR A 43 -0.60 -3.60 -3.49
CA TYR A 43 -1.02 -2.29 -4.00
C TYR A 43 0.13 -1.30 -3.86
N ARG A 44 0.46 -0.64 -4.96
CA ARG A 44 1.42 0.47 -4.95
C ARG A 44 0.75 1.71 -4.38
N VAL A 45 1.42 2.40 -3.48
CA VAL A 45 0.93 3.65 -2.89
C VAL A 45 1.71 4.81 -3.50
N ILE A 46 1.04 5.61 -4.31
CA ILE A 46 1.63 6.80 -4.94
C ILE A 46 1.41 8.00 -4.02
N LEU A 47 2.50 8.72 -3.73
CA LEU A 47 2.49 9.90 -2.89
C LEU A 47 2.66 11.16 -3.75
N ASP A 48 2.01 12.24 -3.35
CA ASP A 48 2.24 13.58 -3.91
C ASP A 48 3.50 14.24 -3.32
N ASP A 49 3.81 15.46 -3.79
CA ASP A 49 4.96 16.25 -3.34
C ASP A 49 4.89 16.64 -1.85
N ALA A 50 3.72 16.56 -1.23
CA ALA A 50 3.49 16.79 0.19
C ALA A 50 3.55 15.49 1.02
N PHE A 51 3.99 14.36 0.42
CA PHE A 51 4.02 13.03 1.02
C PHE A 51 2.63 12.53 1.47
N SER A 52 1.56 13.02 0.85
CA SER A 52 0.19 12.51 1.04
C SER A 52 -0.14 11.47 -0.01
N ILE A 53 -0.97 10.48 0.33
CA ILE A 53 -1.45 9.49 -0.66
C ILE A 53 -2.25 10.23 -1.73
N ASP A 54 -1.76 10.18 -2.96
CA ASP A 54 -2.41 10.69 -4.17
C ASP A 54 -3.39 9.64 -4.71
N HIS A 55 -2.89 8.45 -5.06
CA HIS A 55 -3.71 7.32 -5.48
C HIS A 55 -3.04 5.96 -5.21
N ILE A 56 -3.79 4.88 -5.43
CA ILE A 56 -3.37 3.50 -5.16
C ILE A 56 -3.61 2.65 -6.42
N GLU A 57 -2.63 1.85 -6.81
CA GLU A 57 -2.69 0.97 -7.98
C GLU A 57 -2.51 -0.50 -7.57
N GLU A 58 -3.40 -1.40 -7.99
CA GLU A 58 -3.22 -2.84 -7.77
C GLU A 58 -2.08 -3.35 -8.68
N MET A 59 -1.07 -3.95 -8.06
CA MET A 59 0.06 -4.52 -8.77
C MET A 59 -0.20 -5.99 -9.09
N GLN A 60 -0.07 -6.35 -10.37
CA GLN A 60 0.10 -7.74 -10.74
C GLN A 60 1.55 -8.13 -10.48
N ILE A 61 1.80 -8.87 -9.39
CA ILE A 61 3.07 -9.58 -9.24
C ILE A 61 3.05 -10.69 -10.27
N LEU A 62 3.60 -10.42 -11.46
CA LEU A 62 4.01 -11.46 -12.37
C LEU A 62 5.15 -12.19 -11.65
N SER A 63 4.83 -13.30 -10.98
CA SER A 63 5.85 -14.20 -10.47
C SER A 63 6.62 -14.70 -11.69
N GLY A 64 7.73 -14.03 -12.01
CA GLY A 64 8.70 -14.58 -12.93
C GLY A 64 9.21 -15.86 -12.31
N GLU A 65 8.76 -17.01 -12.81
CA GLU A 65 9.53 -18.25 -12.66
C GLU A 65 10.93 -17.93 -13.17
N ILE A 66 11.88 -17.78 -12.26
CA ILE A 66 13.30 -17.86 -12.58
C ILE A 66 13.52 -19.33 -12.92
N ARG A 67 13.50 -19.66 -14.21
CA ARG A 67 14.01 -20.92 -14.74
C ARG A 67 15.52 -20.83 -14.92
#